data_AF-A0A3A6KDK8-F1
#
_entry.id   AF-A0A3A6KDK8-F1
#
_cell.length_a   1.000
_cell.length_b   1.000
_cell.length_c   1.000
_cell.angle_alpha   90.00
_cell.angle_beta   90.00
_cell.angle_gamma   90.00
#
_symmetry.space_group_name_H-M   'P 1'
#
loop_
_entity.id
_entity.type
_entity.pdbx_description
1 polymer ?
#
loop_
_entity_poly.entity_id
_entity_poly.type
_entity_poly.pdbx_seq_one_letter_code
_entity_poly.pdbx_strand_id
1 'polypeptide(L)' 'MESREELVNQIEEARKRLNGSIDGKESYDLIYRYSVELDRLIEQYMDAGY' A
#
# COMPACT_ATOMS: atom_id res chain seq x y z
N MET A 1 13.23 16.23 -4.39
CA MET A 1 13.24 14.86 -4.96
C MET A 1 12.82 13.81 -3.93
N GLU A 2 12.53 14.21 -2.68
CA GLU A 2 12.20 13.32 -1.55
C GLU A 2 10.79 12.70 -1.66
N SER A 3 9.81 13.42 -2.21
CA SER A 3 8.41 12.98 -2.22
C SER A 3 8.12 11.71 -3.02
N ARG A 4 8.92 11.39 -4.04
CA ARG A 4 8.77 10.14 -4.81
C ARG A 4 9.25 8.93 -4.02
N GLU A 5 10.44 9.03 -3.43
CA GLU A 5 11.03 7.93 -2.66
C GLU A 5 10.23 7.66 -1.39
N GLU A 6 9.73 8.70 -0.72
CA GLU A 6 8.82 8.54 0.41
C GLU A 6 7.52 7.81 0.03
N LEU A 7 6.92 8.18 -1.12
CA LEU A 7 5.69 7.55 -1.58
C LEU A 7 5.91 6.09 -1.99
N VAL A 8 7.04 5.79 -2.64
CA VAL A 8 7.44 4.41 -2.96
C VAL A 8 7.66 3.59 -1.68
N ASN A 9 8.32 4.16 -0.67
CA ASN A 9 8.50 3.48 0.61
C ASN A 9 7.16 3.18 1.29
N GLN A 10 6.21 4.13 1.29
CA GLN A 10 4.88 3.92 1.84
C GLN A 10 4.10 2.83 1.09
N ILE A 11 4.20 2.78 -0.23
CA ILE A 11 3.61 1.72 -1.07
C ILE A 11 4.21 0.35 -0.70
N GLU A 12 5.53 0.27 -0.56
CA GLU A 12 6.20 -0.98 -0.20
C GLU A 12 5.87 -1.46 1.22
N GLU A 13 5.75 -0.54 2.18
CA GLU A 13 5.31 -0.86 3.54
C GLU A 13 3.86 -1.36 3.56
N ALA A 14 2.95 -0.66 2.88
CA ALA A 14 1.55 -1.07 2.75
C ALA A 14 1.43 -2.45 2.07
N ARG A 15 2.23 -2.71 1.03
CA ARG A 15 2.29 -4.00 0.34
C ARG A 15 2.78 -5.12 1.26
N LYS A 16 3.84 -4.89 2.03
CA LYS A 16 4.34 -5.87 3.01
C LYS A 16 3.28 -6.19 4.06
N ARG A 17 2.56 -5.17 4.54
CA ARG A 17 1.49 -5.33 5.52
C ARG A 17 0.33 -6.16 4.95
N LEU A 18 -0.15 -5.83 3.77
CA LEU A 18 -1.19 -6.59 3.07
C LEU A 18 -0.78 -8.05 2.87
N ASN A 19 0.44 -8.29 2.38
CA ASN A 19 0.96 -9.65 2.17
C ASN A 19 1.08 -10.42 3.49
N GLY A 20 1.54 -9.78 4.57
CA GLY A 20 1.60 -10.37 5.89
C GLY A 20 0.22 -10.76 6.43
N SER A 21 -0.79 -9.92 6.18
CA SER A 21 -2.18 -10.21 6.56
C SER A 21 -2.79 -11.35 5.77
N ILE A 22 -2.46 -11.48 4.49
CA ILE A 22 -2.89 -12.61 3.65
C ILE A 22 -2.22 -13.90 4.12
N ASP A 23 -0.90 -13.88 4.35
CA ASP A 23 -0.14 -15.04 4.81
C ASP A 23 -0.59 -15.51 6.20
N GLY A 24 -0.84 -14.55 7.10
CA GLY A 24 -1.40 -14.77 8.43
C GLY A 24 -2.87 -15.21 8.45
N LYS A 25 -3.53 -15.31 7.28
CA LYS A 25 -4.97 -15.61 7.15
C LYS A 25 -5.82 -14.72 8.05
N GLU A 26 -5.48 -13.44 8.12
CA GLU A 26 -6.27 -12.46 8.86
C GLU A 26 -7.67 -12.32 8.25
N SER A 27 -8.58 -11.70 9.00
CA SER A 27 -9.95 -11.51 8.55
C SER A 27 -10.01 -10.77 7.21
N TYR A 28 -10.96 -11.18 6.36
CA TYR A 28 -11.16 -10.59 5.05
C TYR A 28 -11.33 -9.07 5.10
N ASP A 29 -12.05 -8.55 6.10
CA ASP A 29 -12.23 -7.10 6.31
C ASP A 29 -10.89 -6.36 6.49
N LEU A 30 -9.94 -6.99 7.16
CA LEU A 30 -8.62 -6.43 7.42
C LEU A 30 -7.77 -6.42 6.16
N ILE A 31 -7.76 -7.54 5.43
CA ILE A 31 -7.09 -7.68 4.13
C ILE A 31 -7.67 -6.66 3.13
N TYR A 32 -8.99 -6.52 3.09
CA TYR A 32 -9.68 -5.56 2.22
C TYR A 32 -9.28 -4.12 2.56
N ARG A 33 -9.24 -3.76 3.86
CA ARG A 33 -8.79 -2.44 4.30
C ARG A 33 -7.37 -2.13 3.84
N TYR A 34 -6.45 -3.08 3.98
CA TYR A 34 -5.07 -2.90 3.53
C TYR A 34 -4.95 -2.84 2.00
N SER A 35 -5.79 -3.55 1.25
CA SER A 35 -5.86 -3.44 -0.21
C SER A 35 -6.27 -2.03 -0.63
N VAL A 36 -7.34 -1.48 -0.03
CA VAL A 36 -7.82 -0.12 -0.34
C VAL A 36 -6.79 0.95 0.03
N GLU A 37 -6.06 0.75 1.13
CA GLU A 37 -4.98 1.65 1.53
C GLU A 37 -3.82 1.64 0.52
N LEU A 38 -3.42 0.45 0.05
CA LEU A 38 -2.40 0.29 -0.99
C LEU A 38 -2.84 0.91 -2.33
N ASP A 39 -4.08 0.67 -2.78
CA ASP A 39 -4.62 1.24 -4.01
C ASP A 39 -4.55 2.78 -3.98
N ARG A 40 -4.94 3.41 -2.87
CA ARG A 40 -4.87 4.89 -2.72
C ARG A 40 -3.46 5.44 -2.80
N LEU A 41 -2.46 4.71 -2.29
CA LEU A 41 -1.06 5.12 -2.37
C LEU A 41 -0.53 5.01 -3.80
N ILE A 42 -0.95 3.97 -4.53
CA ILE A 42 -0.61 3.80 -5.96
C ILE A 42 -1.29 4.89 -6.79
N GLU A 43 -2.56 5.23 -6.52
CA GLU A 43 -3.25 6.35 -7.16
C GLU A 43 -2.52 7.68 -6.95
N GLN A 44 -2.06 7.96 -5.72
CA GLN A 44 -1.25 9.15 -5.43
C GLN A 44 0.07 9.15 -6.21
N TYR A 45 0.70 7.99 -6.39
CA TYR A 45 1.93 7.89 -7.18
C TYR A 45 1.68 8.18 -8.66
N MET A 46 0.56 7.68 -9.20
CA MET A 46 0.15 7.95 -10.58
C MET A 46 -0.23 9.42 -10.79
N ASP A 47 -0.98 10.02 -9.85
CA ASP A 47 -1.42 11.43 -9.94
C ASP A 47 -0.25 12.42 -9.81
N ALA A 48 0.75 12.07 -8.99
CA ALA A 48 2.00 12.83 -8.89
C ALA A 48 2.84 12.83 -10.18
N GLY A 49 2.53 11.96 -11.15
CA GLY A 49 3.16 11.93 -12.47
C GLY A 49 4.59 11.38 -12.47
N TYR A 50 4.91 10.47 -11.54
CA TYR A 50 6.21 9.79 -11.42
C TYR A 50 6.36 8.52 -12.25
#